data_AF-A0AAW9L3K7-F1
#
_entry.id   AF-A0AAW9L3K7-F1
#
_cell.length_a   1.000
_cell.length_b   1.000
_cell.length_c   1.000
_cell.angle_alpha   90.00
_cell.angle_beta   90.00
_cell.angle_gamma   90.00
#
_symmetry.space_group_name_H-M   'P 1'
#
loop_
_entity.id
_entity.type
_entity.pdbx_description
1 polymer ?
#
loop_
_entity_poly.entity_id
_entity_poly.type
_entity_poly.pdbx_seq_one_letter_code
_entity_poly.pdbx_strand_id
1 'polypeptide(L)' 'MSGGEEYEFVCPDCGESLAVNESMRDALIENGCVICGTPVSVDEFSVPEP' A
#
# COMPACT_ATOMS: atom_id res chain seq x y z
N MET A 1 -14.89 16.01 4.26
CA MET A 1 -13.48 15.78 4.57
C MET A 1 -13.13 14.51 3.82
N SER A 2 -12.45 14.67 2.69
CA SER A 2 -12.20 13.57 1.75
C SER A 2 -10.69 13.34 1.71
N GLY A 3 -10.29 12.07 1.67
CA GLY A 3 -8.90 11.65 1.48
C GLY A 3 -8.23 11.16 2.75
N GLY A 4 -8.68 10.01 3.28
CA GLY A 4 -7.90 9.21 4.24
C GLY A 4 -6.92 8.30 3.51
N GLU A 5 -6.30 8.83 2.45
CA GLU A 5 -5.54 8.13 1.41
C GLU A 5 -4.25 8.94 1.22
N GLU A 6 -3.28 8.67 2.09
CA GLU A 6 -2.04 9.46 2.22
C GLU A 6 -0.87 8.84 1.47
N TYR A 7 -0.98 7.56 1.09
CA TYR A 7 0.05 6.79 0.42
C TYR A 7 -0.57 6.00 -0.74
N GLU A 8 0.22 5.80 -1.79
CA GLU A 8 -0.06 4.88 -2.88
C GLU A 8 0.77 3.63 -2.67
N PHE A 9 0.11 2.49 -2.49
CA PHE A 9 0.74 1.19 -2.45
C PHE A 9 0.74 0.59 -3.86
N VAL A 10 1.88 0.06 -4.31
CA VAL A 10 1.98 -0.69 -5.56
C VAL A 10 2.64 -2.04 -5.28
N CYS A 11 1.96 -3.14 -5.57
CA CYS A 11 2.54 -4.47 -5.36
C CYS A 11 3.54 -4.81 -6.49
N PRO A 12 4.76 -5.29 -6.18
CA PRO A 12 5.77 -5.57 -7.19
C PRO A 12 5.54 -6.88 -7.95
N ASP A 13 4.67 -7.75 -7.40
CA ASP A 13 4.46 -9.10 -7.88
C ASP A 13 3.22 -9.20 -8.78
N CYS A 14 2.09 -8.64 -8.34
CA CYS A 14 0.87 -8.56 -9.15
C CYS A 14 0.67 -7.22 -9.88
N GLY A 15 1.39 -6.17 -9.51
CA GLY A 15 1.25 -4.83 -10.10
C GLY A 15 0.01 -4.07 -9.64
N GLU A 16 -0.65 -4.50 -8.55
CA GLU A 16 -1.85 -3.85 -8.04
C GLU A 16 -1.50 -2.54 -7.33
N SER A 17 -2.09 -1.42 -7.78
CA SER A 17 -1.94 -0.11 -7.16
C SER A 17 -3.21 0.29 -6.40
N LEU A 18 -3.10 0.72 -5.15
CA LEU A 18 -4.22 1.22 -4.37
C LEU A 18 -3.81 2.30 -3.36
N ALA A 19 -4.69 3.26 -3.12
CA ALA A 19 -4.46 4.30 -2.13
C ALA A 19 -4.76 3.78 -0.73
N VAL A 20 -3.83 4.00 0.20
CA VAL A 20 -3.87 3.52 1.58
C VAL A 20 -3.52 4.63 2.55
N ASN A 21 -3.95 4.47 3.80
CA ASN A 21 -3.44 5.25 4.92
C ASN A 21 -2.34 4.47 5.65
N GLU A 22 -1.72 5.12 6.64
CA GLU A 22 -0.69 4.52 7.49
C GLU A 22 -1.17 3.19 8.11
N SER A 23 -2.40 3.15 8.65
CA SER A 23 -2.93 1.93 9.27
C SER A 23 -3.10 0.77 8.27
N MET A 24 -3.55 1.03 7.04
CA MET A 24 -3.64 0.02 5.99
C MET A 24 -2.25 -0.41 5.51
N ARG A 25 -1.30 0.52 5.43
CA ARG A 25 0.09 0.22 5.09
C ARG A 25 0.72 -0.75 6.07
N ASP A 26 0.63 -0.48 7.38
CA ASP A 26 1.14 -1.39 8.41
C ASP A 26 0.48 -2.76 8.30
N ALA A 27 -0.85 -2.81 8.11
CA ALA A 27 -1.56 -4.07 7.95
C ALA A 27 -1.11 -4.86 6.70
N LEU A 28 -0.85 -4.19 5.57
CA LEU A 28 -0.33 -4.81 4.35
C LEU A 28 1.11 -5.30 4.53
N ILE A 29 1.94 -4.59 5.29
CA ILE A 29 3.33 -5.04 5.58
C ILE A 29 3.31 -6.27 6.49
N GLU A 30 2.43 -6.30 7.50
CA GLU A 30 2.31 -7.43 8.42
C GLU A 30 1.69 -8.67 7.76
N ASN A 31 0.66 -8.49 6.93
CA ASN A 31 -0.10 -9.60 6.33
C ASN A 31 0.36 -9.96 4.90
N GLY A 32 1.09 -9.07 4.23
CA GLY A 32 1.38 -9.15 2.80
C GLY A 32 0.28 -8.52 1.94
N CYS A 33 0.50 -8.54 0.63
CA CYS A 33 -0.47 -8.06 -0.35
C CYS A 33 -1.80 -8.82 -0.22
N VAL A 34 -2.92 -8.11 -0.08
CA VAL A 34 -4.27 -8.73 0.04
C VAL A 34 -4.75 -9.46 -1.21
N ILE A 35 -4.03 -9.32 -2.33
CA ILE A 35 -4.40 -9.87 -3.64
C ILE A 35 -3.67 -11.19 -3.90
N CYS A 36 -2.34 -11.17 -3.82
CA CYS A 36 -1.50 -12.34 -4.10
C CYS A 36 -0.91 -12.99 -2.84
N GLY A 37 -0.93 -12.30 -1.68
CA GLY A 37 -0.31 -12.77 -0.44
C GLY A 37 1.20 -12.62 -0.38
N THR A 38 1.82 -12.01 -1.40
CA THR A 38 3.27 -11.77 -1.42
C THR A 38 3.66 -10.80 -0.30
N PRO A 39 4.76 -11.06 0.43
CA PRO A 39 5.26 -10.13 1.44
C PRO A 39 5.64 -8.80 0.79
N VAL A 40 5.13 -7.70 1.36
CA VAL A 40 5.41 -6.35 0.89
C VAL A 40 6.12 -5.54 1.96
N SER A 41 6.86 -4.53 1.54
CA SER A 41 7.68 -3.70 2.42
C SER A 41 7.34 -2.23 2.25
N VAL A 42 7.83 -1.41 3.19
CA VAL A 42 7.63 0.04 3.20
C VAL A 42 8.03 0.74 1.90
N ASP A 43 8.98 0.17 1.14
CA ASP A 43 9.44 0.65 -0.17
C ASP A 43 8.37 0.58 -1.27
N GLU A 44 7.39 -0.31 -1.13
CA GLU A 44 6.27 -0.45 -2.07
C GLU A 44 5.17 0.60 -1.86
N PHE A 45 5.39 1.54 -0.93
CA PHE A 45 4.46 2.62 -0.62
C PHE A 45 5.12 3.96 -0.96
N SER A 46 4.50 4.74 -1.85
CA SER A 46 4.93 6.09 -2.22
C SER A 46 3.92 7.13 -1.76
N VAL A 47 4.38 8.34 -1.42
CA VAL A 47 3.48 9.47 -1.19
C VAL A 47 3.19 10.08 -2.56
N PRO A 48 1.92 10.21 -2.99
CA PRO A 48 1.63 10.92 -4.23
C PRO A 48 2.13 12.37 -4.09
N GLU A 49 3.07 12.78 -4.94
CA GLU A 49 3.54 14.17 -4.97
C GLU A 49 2.35 15.13 -5.21
N PRO A 50 2.33 16.29 -4.55
CA PRO A 50 1.19 17.22 -4.56
C PRO A 50 0.95 17.92 -5.92
#